data_AF-A0A6L7TX20-F1
#
_entry.id   AF-A0A6L7TX20-F1
#
_cell.length_a   1.000
_cell.length_b   1.000
_cell.length_c   1.000
_cell.angle_alpha   90.00
_cell.angle_beta   90.00
_cell.angle_gamma   90.00
#
_symmetry.space_group_name_H-M   'P 1'
#
loop_
_entity.id
_entity.type
_entity.pdbx_description
1 polymer ?
#
loop_
_entity_poly.entity_id
_entity_poly.type
_entity_poly.pdbx_seq_one_letter_code
_entity_poly.pdbx_strand_id
1 'polypeptide(L)'
;MGSIYKITNTLSGMAYIGKTVHDAEKTRKRNHLSGRGNKPLKDDIDKYGEDVFTFEILHDGIIPEFLDTLEREEIAKHNTMKPYGYNQNRGGGGVCSHSEETRQKMSEALKGKPAWNKGKPHSEGTRRKLSEANIGKTHSEETRQKISEVTAGKKNPNYGKSHSEETLRRISENNAMKRPEVRQKISGENSPTKRPEVRQKISKALKGKPAWNKGKPHSEEAKQKMSEALKGNPAWNKGKPHSEETKQKISRANKGRKHSEETRRKNSKVKLGMSPEALTILIDWLLRAGWSKTKITRELRKSQNTIRKYAPHVSK
;
A
#
# COMPACT_ATOMS: atom_id res chain seq x y z
N MET A 1 -25.26 38.06 2.81
CA MET A 1 -26.64 38.47 3.14
C MET A 1 -27.59 37.79 2.16
N GLY A 2 -28.82 37.56 2.58
CA GLY A 2 -29.88 36.99 1.76
C GLY A 2 -31.09 37.90 1.67
N SER A 3 -32.07 37.45 0.90
CA SER A 3 -33.26 38.23 0.56
C SER A 3 -34.51 37.35 0.63
N ILE A 4 -35.64 37.96 0.97
CA ILE A 4 -36.98 37.38 0.89
C ILE A 4 -37.68 38.00 -0.32
N TYR A 5 -38.26 37.17 -1.17
CA TYR A 5 -38.94 37.60 -2.38
C TYR A 5 -40.34 36.99 -2.48
N LYS A 6 -41.19 37.65 -3.25
CA LYS A 6 -42.56 37.27 -3.56
C LYS A 6 -42.74 37.15 -5.06
N ILE A 7 -43.41 36.08 -5.49
CA ILE A 7 -43.85 35.88 -6.87
C ILE A 7 -45.36 35.85 -6.86
N THR A 8 -46.01 36.73 -7.62
CA THR A 8 -47.47 36.83 -7.66
C THR A 8 -47.98 36.50 -9.05
N ASN A 9 -48.97 35.62 -9.13
CA ASN A 9 -49.75 35.40 -10.34
C ASN A 9 -50.85 36.46 -10.41
N THR A 10 -50.80 37.33 -11.41
CA THR A 10 -51.77 38.43 -11.55
C THR A 10 -53.17 37.98 -11.97
N LEU A 11 -53.33 36.79 -12.57
CA LEU A 11 -54.63 36.24 -12.96
C LEU A 11 -55.36 35.58 -11.79
N SER A 12 -54.66 34.80 -10.96
CA SER A 12 -55.28 34.05 -9.85
C SER A 12 -55.17 34.77 -8.50
N GLY A 13 -54.28 35.76 -8.38
CA GLY A 13 -53.94 36.41 -7.11
C GLY A 13 -53.09 35.54 -6.18
N MET A 14 -52.78 34.30 -6.58
CA MET A 14 -51.95 33.38 -5.78
C MET A 14 -50.50 33.87 -5.76
N ALA A 15 -49.86 33.74 -4.59
CA ALA A 15 -48.47 34.15 -4.41
C ALA A 15 -47.58 33.02 -3.88
N TYR A 16 -46.30 33.15 -4.12
CA TYR A 16 -45.21 32.32 -3.60
C TYR A 16 -44.23 33.21 -2.86
N ILE A 17 -43.92 32.88 -1.61
CA ILE A 17 -42.84 33.50 -0.85
C ILE A 17 -41.68 32.54 -0.78
N GLY A 18 -40.46 33.05 -1.00
CA GLY A 18 -39.26 32.25 -0.79
C GLY A 18 -38.09 33.09 -0.30
N LYS A 19 -37.10 32.40 0.27
CA LYS A 19 -35.81 32.99 0.66
C LYS A 19 -34.68 32.58 -0.27
N THR A 20 -33.60 33.34 -0.24
CA THR A 20 -32.37 33.04 -0.97
C THR A 20 -31.17 33.71 -0.31
N VAL A 21 -30.02 33.04 -0.32
CA VAL A 21 -28.71 33.64 0.03
C VAL A 21 -27.93 34.08 -1.21
N HIS A 22 -28.47 33.77 -2.39
CA HIS A 22 -27.98 34.21 -3.69
C HIS A 22 -28.85 35.34 -4.24
N ASP A 23 -28.36 36.02 -5.26
CA ASP A 23 -29.07 37.09 -5.99
C ASP A 23 -30.51 36.66 -6.39
N ALA A 24 -31.49 37.37 -5.85
CA ALA A 24 -32.91 37.05 -6.03
C ALA A 24 -33.39 37.31 -7.46
N GLU A 25 -33.06 38.47 -8.04
CA GLU A 25 -33.56 38.90 -9.35
C GLU A 25 -32.97 38.12 -10.52
N LYS A 26 -31.69 37.78 -10.46
CA LYS A 26 -30.98 37.11 -11.57
C LYS A 26 -30.98 35.61 -11.38
N THR A 27 -30.58 35.13 -10.20
CA THR A 27 -30.37 33.70 -9.99
C THR A 27 -31.66 33.01 -9.62
N ARG A 28 -32.38 33.53 -8.62
CA ARG A 28 -33.55 32.83 -8.11
C ARG A 28 -34.76 32.94 -9.02
N LYS A 29 -35.03 34.12 -9.60
CA LYS A 29 -36.05 34.29 -10.65
C LYS A 29 -35.83 33.30 -11.79
N ARG A 30 -34.62 33.28 -12.38
CA ARG A 30 -34.28 32.34 -13.47
C ARG A 30 -34.51 30.88 -13.07
N ASN A 31 -34.15 30.47 -11.86
CA ASN A 31 -34.34 29.09 -11.40
C ASN A 31 -35.83 28.69 -11.37
N HIS A 32 -36.72 29.60 -10.97
CA HIS A 32 -38.17 29.34 -10.99
C HIS A 32 -38.69 29.23 -12.43
N LEU A 33 -38.25 30.14 -13.31
CA LEU A 33 -38.61 30.12 -14.74
C LEU A 33 -38.11 28.88 -15.46
N SER A 34 -36.88 28.43 -15.16
CA SER A 34 -36.29 27.22 -15.74
C SER A 34 -36.85 25.92 -15.15
N GLY A 35 -37.85 25.97 -14.25
CA GLY A 35 -38.51 24.79 -13.70
C GLY A 35 -37.85 24.10 -12.52
N ARG A 36 -36.91 24.75 -11.83
CA ARG A 36 -36.31 24.22 -10.60
C ARG A 36 -36.99 24.79 -9.37
N GLY A 37 -37.79 23.97 -8.70
CA GLY A 37 -38.30 24.28 -7.35
C GLY A 37 -39.74 23.82 -7.13
N ASN A 38 -40.63 24.79 -6.96
CA ASN A 38 -42.00 24.56 -6.56
C ASN A 38 -42.84 24.10 -7.77
N LYS A 39 -43.32 22.84 -7.72
CA LYS A 39 -44.09 22.25 -8.83
C LYS A 39 -45.40 22.99 -9.14
N PRO A 40 -46.26 23.32 -8.16
CA PRO A 40 -47.47 24.11 -8.42
C PRO A 40 -47.22 25.45 -9.13
N LEU A 41 -46.20 26.20 -8.70
CA LEU A 41 -45.82 27.45 -9.35
C LEU A 41 -45.37 27.23 -10.80
N LYS A 42 -44.57 26.18 -11.05
CA LYS A 42 -44.11 25.84 -12.40
C LYS A 42 -45.28 25.44 -13.32
N ASP A 43 -46.20 24.62 -12.83
CA ASP A 43 -47.34 24.16 -13.60
C ASP A 43 -48.21 25.37 -14.06
N ASP A 44 -48.35 26.40 -13.23
CA ASP A 44 -49.06 27.63 -13.61
C ASP A 44 -48.25 28.55 -14.54
N ILE A 45 -46.92 28.66 -14.36
CA ILE A 45 -46.05 29.40 -15.29
C ILE A 45 -46.12 28.79 -16.69
N ASP A 46 -46.11 27.46 -16.79
CA ASP A 46 -46.23 26.75 -18.06
C ASP A 46 -47.59 26.96 -18.73
N LYS A 47 -48.63 27.14 -17.92
CA LYS A 47 -50.00 27.27 -18.39
C LYS A 47 -50.33 28.69 -18.86
N TYR A 48 -49.90 29.70 -18.12
CA TYR A 48 -50.29 31.10 -18.36
C TYR A 48 -49.17 31.97 -18.93
N GLY A 49 -47.93 31.46 -18.98
CA GLY A 49 -46.75 32.21 -19.43
C GLY A 49 -46.10 33.02 -18.31
N GLU A 50 -44.83 33.41 -18.52
CA GLU A 50 -44.05 34.19 -17.54
C GLU A 50 -44.61 35.61 -17.35
N ASP A 51 -45.18 36.22 -18.39
CA ASP A 51 -45.61 37.63 -18.39
C ASP A 51 -46.71 37.94 -17.36
N VAL A 52 -47.44 36.91 -16.93
CA VAL A 52 -48.50 36.99 -15.92
C VAL A 52 -47.94 37.08 -14.49
N PHE A 53 -46.66 36.76 -14.30
CA PHE A 53 -46.04 36.69 -12.98
C PHE A 53 -45.19 37.91 -12.67
N THR A 54 -45.44 38.53 -11.52
CA THR A 54 -44.59 39.61 -10.99
C THR A 54 -43.61 39.06 -9.96
N PHE A 55 -42.41 39.63 -9.93
CA PHE A 55 -41.35 39.28 -8.98
C PHE A 55 -40.97 40.51 -8.16
N GLU A 56 -41.11 40.42 -6.84
CA GLU A 56 -40.89 41.53 -5.91
C GLU A 56 -39.93 41.09 -4.80
N ILE A 57 -38.94 41.92 -4.46
CA ILE A 57 -38.09 41.71 -3.28
C ILE A 57 -38.79 42.38 -2.09
N LEU A 58 -39.14 41.60 -1.07
CA LEU A 58 -39.79 42.12 0.14
C LEU A 58 -38.76 42.64 1.14
N HIS A 59 -37.68 41.88 1.33
CA HIS A 59 -36.60 42.21 2.26
C HIS A 59 -35.27 41.86 1.60
N ASP A 60 -34.31 42.78 1.65
CA ASP A 60 -32.95 42.56 1.15
C ASP A 60 -31.90 42.82 2.24
N GLY A 61 -30.70 42.27 2.07
CA GLY A 61 -29.60 42.49 3.01
C GLY A 61 -29.76 41.74 4.35
N ILE A 62 -30.60 40.72 4.41
CA ILE A 62 -30.92 39.99 5.63
C ILE A 62 -29.80 39.01 6.01
N ILE A 63 -29.47 38.95 7.29
CA ILE A 63 -28.53 37.98 7.84
C ILE A 63 -29.16 36.56 7.75
N PRO A 64 -28.46 35.55 7.22
CA PRO A 64 -29.04 34.22 6.93
C PRO A 64 -29.82 33.58 8.07
N GLU A 65 -29.40 33.83 9.31
CA GLU A 65 -29.99 33.34 10.56
C GLU A 65 -31.44 33.82 10.75
N PHE A 66 -31.81 34.99 10.22
CA PHE A 66 -33.16 35.54 10.32
C PHE A 66 -34.06 35.22 9.12
N LEU A 67 -33.49 34.70 8.02
CA LEU A 67 -34.26 34.41 6.79
C LEU A 67 -35.39 33.41 7.05
N ASP A 68 -35.18 32.44 7.92
CA ASP A 68 -36.16 31.38 8.22
C ASP A 68 -37.37 31.92 8.97
N THR A 69 -37.13 32.85 9.90
CA THR A 69 -38.18 33.51 10.69
C THR A 69 -38.98 34.46 9.81
N LEU A 70 -38.29 35.32 9.05
CA LEU A 70 -38.93 36.28 8.16
C LEU A 70 -39.69 35.58 7.02
N GLU A 71 -39.16 34.49 6.46
CA GLU A 71 -39.87 33.70 5.45
C GLU A 71 -41.21 33.17 6.01
N ARG A 72 -41.22 32.66 7.24
CA ARG A 72 -42.43 32.14 7.89
C ARG A 72 -43.46 33.24 8.15
N GLU A 73 -43.01 34.39 8.63
CA GLU A 73 -43.85 35.56 8.87
C GLU A 73 -44.47 36.08 7.59
N GLU A 74 -43.69 36.20 6.52
CA GLU A 74 -44.18 36.67 5.23
C GLU A 74 -45.14 35.68 4.55
N ILE A 75 -44.89 34.36 4.67
CA ILE A 75 -45.84 33.33 4.22
C ILE A 75 -47.18 33.45 4.96
N ALA A 76 -47.15 33.68 6.28
CA ALA A 76 -48.35 33.81 7.09
C ALA A 76 -49.10 35.12 6.78
N LYS A 77 -48.38 36.24 6.69
CA LYS A 77 -48.92 37.57 6.39
C LYS A 77 -49.61 37.64 5.04
N HIS A 78 -49.03 36.97 4.03
CA HIS A 78 -49.55 36.96 2.66
C HIS A 78 -50.44 35.76 2.34
N ASN A 79 -50.70 34.87 3.31
CA ASN A 79 -51.48 33.65 3.16
C ASN A 79 -51.11 32.83 1.91
N THR A 80 -49.82 32.64 1.65
CA THR A 80 -49.35 31.99 0.42
C THR A 80 -49.34 30.46 0.49
N MET A 81 -49.88 29.89 1.56
CA MET A 81 -49.99 28.44 1.72
C MET A 81 -51.11 27.88 0.84
N LYS A 82 -50.92 26.65 0.36
CA LYS A 82 -52.01 25.90 -0.29
C LYS A 82 -53.22 25.79 0.67
N PRO A 83 -54.47 26.03 0.23
CA PRO A 83 -54.95 26.18 -1.16
C PRO A 83 -54.85 27.58 -1.79
N TYR A 84 -54.54 28.62 -1.01
CA TYR A 84 -54.66 30.01 -1.45
C TYR A 84 -53.37 30.58 -2.09
N GLY A 85 -52.26 29.86 -1.99
CA GLY A 85 -51.02 30.20 -2.69
C GLY A 85 -50.17 28.98 -3.04
N TYR A 86 -48.94 29.24 -3.47
CA TYR A 86 -48.03 28.22 -4.01
C TYR A 86 -47.15 27.56 -2.95
N ASN A 87 -46.99 28.14 -1.75
CA ASN A 87 -46.16 27.55 -0.70
C ASN A 87 -46.77 26.22 -0.20
N GLN A 88 -45.96 25.16 -0.26
CA GLN A 88 -46.39 23.82 0.19
C GLN A 88 -46.07 23.57 1.67
N ASN A 89 -45.09 24.30 2.21
CA ASN A 89 -44.63 24.20 3.60
C ASN A 89 -44.65 25.60 4.23
N ARG A 90 -44.78 25.67 5.56
CA ARG A 90 -44.79 26.92 6.35
C ARG A 90 -43.45 27.71 6.35
N GLY A 91 -42.51 27.38 5.47
CA GLY A 91 -41.15 27.95 5.46
C GLY A 91 -40.20 27.31 6.47
N GLY A 92 -38.96 27.82 6.56
CA GLY A 92 -38.00 27.41 7.60
C GLY A 92 -37.03 26.29 7.21
N GLY A 93 -36.64 26.21 5.94
CA GLY A 93 -35.35 25.62 5.57
C GLY A 93 -35.16 24.14 5.95
N GLY A 94 -36.00 23.24 5.45
CA GLY A 94 -35.73 21.82 5.60
C GLY A 94 -36.63 20.96 4.75
N VAL A 95 -36.02 20.11 3.92
CA VAL A 95 -36.66 18.89 3.41
C VAL A 95 -37.36 18.24 4.58
N CYS A 96 -38.65 17.94 4.45
CA CYS A 96 -39.45 17.28 5.49
C CYS A 96 -38.72 16.02 5.91
N SER A 97 -37.91 16.09 6.97
CA SER A 97 -37.25 14.92 7.51
C SER A 97 -38.36 14.10 8.12
N HIS A 98 -38.53 12.88 7.64
CA HIS A 98 -39.47 11.94 8.23
C HIS A 98 -39.29 11.95 9.76
N SER A 99 -40.40 12.04 10.50
CA SER A 99 -40.36 11.94 11.97
C SER A 99 -39.62 10.67 12.37
N GLU A 100 -39.00 10.67 13.56
CA GLU A 100 -38.29 9.47 14.05
C GLU A 100 -39.19 8.23 14.00
N GLU A 101 -40.47 8.39 14.36
CA GLU A 101 -41.48 7.36 14.25
C GLU A 101 -41.67 6.86 12.81
N THR A 102 -41.71 7.76 11.83
CA THR A 102 -41.84 7.39 10.41
C THR A 102 -40.56 6.72 9.89
N ARG A 103 -39.38 7.19 10.30
CA ARG A 103 -38.09 6.54 9.97
C ARG A 103 -38.01 5.14 10.56
N GLN A 104 -38.49 4.97 11.79
CA GLN A 104 -38.53 3.69 12.46
C GLN A 104 -39.48 2.72 11.77
N LYS A 105 -40.70 3.14 11.44
CA LYS A 105 -41.66 2.33 10.66
C LYS A 105 -41.09 1.89 9.31
N MET A 106 -40.43 2.79 8.59
CA MET A 106 -39.76 2.44 7.31
C MET A 106 -38.59 1.49 7.51
N SER A 107 -37.77 1.69 8.55
CA SER A 107 -36.65 0.82 8.89
C SER A 107 -37.13 -0.60 9.22
N GLU A 108 -38.13 -0.73 10.09
CA GLU A 108 -38.74 -2.00 10.48
C GLU A 108 -39.38 -2.70 9.28
N ALA A 109 -40.10 -1.97 8.42
CA ALA A 109 -40.71 -2.53 7.22
C ALA A 109 -39.71 -3.04 6.17
N LEU A 110 -38.49 -2.50 6.14
CA LEU A 110 -37.41 -2.90 5.23
C LEU A 110 -36.45 -3.93 5.83
N LYS A 111 -36.42 -4.07 7.16
CA LYS A 111 -35.51 -4.96 7.87
C LYS A 111 -35.74 -6.42 7.42
N GLY A 112 -34.67 -7.07 6.97
CA GLY A 112 -34.69 -8.46 6.54
C GLY A 112 -35.22 -8.72 5.12
N LYS A 113 -35.78 -7.71 4.43
CA LYS A 113 -36.20 -7.87 3.05
C LYS A 113 -35.00 -7.77 2.11
N PRO A 114 -34.81 -8.73 1.17
CA PRO A 114 -33.76 -8.61 0.18
C PRO A 114 -34.05 -7.40 -0.70
N ALA A 115 -33.01 -6.62 -1.02
CA ALA A 115 -33.14 -5.59 -2.03
C ALA A 115 -33.60 -6.23 -3.36
N TRP A 116 -34.44 -5.54 -4.13
CA TRP A 116 -34.99 -6.04 -5.40
C TRP A 116 -33.92 -6.44 -6.44
N ASN A 117 -32.71 -5.93 -6.26
CA ASN A 117 -31.52 -6.19 -7.08
C ASN A 117 -30.53 -7.18 -6.43
N LYS A 118 -30.88 -7.80 -5.29
CA LYS A 118 -30.02 -8.78 -4.64
C LYS A 118 -29.75 -9.94 -5.60
N GLY A 119 -28.47 -10.18 -5.90
CA GLY A 119 -28.02 -11.22 -6.83
C GLY A 119 -28.15 -10.88 -8.32
N LYS A 120 -28.70 -9.72 -8.69
CA LYS A 120 -28.73 -9.28 -10.09
C LYS A 120 -27.40 -8.60 -10.45
N PRO A 121 -26.64 -9.10 -11.44
CA PRO A 121 -25.40 -8.46 -11.86
C PRO A 121 -25.70 -7.09 -12.48
N HIS A 122 -24.80 -6.14 -12.30
CA HIS A 122 -24.87 -4.87 -13.03
C HIS A 122 -24.77 -5.14 -14.54
N SER A 123 -25.46 -4.33 -15.34
CA SER A 123 -25.31 -4.36 -16.80
C SER A 123 -23.87 -4.10 -17.20
N GLU A 124 -23.45 -4.63 -18.35
CA GLU A 124 -22.06 -4.51 -18.81
C GLU A 124 -21.60 -3.05 -18.92
N GLY A 125 -22.45 -2.18 -19.45
CA GLY A 125 -22.17 -0.74 -19.53
C GLY A 125 -21.96 -0.09 -18.16
N THR A 126 -22.76 -0.44 -17.16
CA THR A 126 -22.62 0.06 -15.79
C THR A 126 -21.35 -0.49 -15.13
N ARG A 127 -21.07 -1.78 -15.31
CA ARG A 127 -19.85 -2.42 -14.79
C ARG A 127 -18.59 -1.80 -15.38
N ARG A 128 -18.62 -1.48 -16.68
CA ARG A 128 -17.53 -0.78 -17.39
C ARG A 128 -17.30 0.62 -16.83
N LYS A 129 -18.34 1.45 -16.72
CA LYS A 129 -18.25 2.80 -16.13
C LYS A 129 -17.71 2.77 -14.70
N LEU A 130 -18.16 1.83 -13.88
CA LEU A 130 -17.68 1.67 -12.50
C LEU A 130 -16.21 1.25 -12.45
N SER A 131 -15.79 0.38 -13.38
CA SER A 131 -14.38 0.00 -13.53
C SER A 131 -13.53 1.18 -13.95
N GLU A 132 -13.90 1.90 -15.01
CA GLU A 132 -13.20 3.09 -15.52
C GLU A 132 -13.06 4.16 -14.44
N ALA A 133 -14.11 4.43 -13.66
CA ALA A 133 -14.08 5.39 -12.56
C ALA A 133 -13.17 4.98 -11.39
N ASN A 134 -12.78 3.70 -11.27
CA ASN A 134 -11.94 3.18 -10.20
C ASN A 134 -10.51 2.85 -10.65
N ILE A 135 -10.24 2.83 -11.95
CA ILE A 135 -8.88 2.67 -12.48
C ILE A 135 -8.01 3.85 -11.98
N GLY A 136 -6.83 3.52 -11.44
CA GLY A 136 -5.86 4.51 -10.96
C GLY A 136 -6.15 5.10 -9.58
N LYS A 137 -7.31 4.82 -8.98
CA LYS A 137 -7.58 5.21 -7.59
C LYS A 137 -6.79 4.32 -6.64
N THR A 138 -5.91 4.93 -5.85
CA THR A 138 -5.17 4.25 -4.78
C THR A 138 -5.56 4.85 -3.43
N HIS A 139 -5.69 4.02 -2.40
CA HIS A 139 -5.81 4.52 -1.03
C HIS A 139 -4.59 5.39 -0.68
N SER A 140 -4.84 6.49 0.05
CA SER A 140 -3.79 7.35 0.62
C SER A 140 -2.89 6.54 1.57
N GLU A 141 -1.67 7.02 1.81
CA GLU A 141 -0.75 6.34 2.75
C GLU A 141 -1.38 6.17 4.14
N GLU A 142 -2.02 7.21 4.67
CA GLU A 142 -2.70 7.14 5.97
C GLU A 142 -3.81 6.07 5.99
N THR A 143 -4.59 5.97 4.91
CA THR A 143 -5.64 4.95 4.81
C THR A 143 -5.04 3.55 4.70
N ARG A 144 -3.94 3.39 3.94
CA ARG A 144 -3.22 2.11 3.83
C ARG A 144 -2.65 1.70 5.18
N GLN A 145 -2.11 2.64 5.95
CA GLN A 145 -1.57 2.38 7.27
C GLN A 145 -2.65 1.91 8.24
N LYS A 146 -3.80 2.60 8.30
CA LYS A 146 -4.94 2.17 9.13
C LYS A 146 -5.44 0.76 8.77
N ILE A 147 -5.57 0.47 7.46
CA ILE A 147 -5.95 -0.88 7.00
C ILE A 147 -4.91 -1.91 7.43
N SER A 148 -3.61 -1.59 7.29
CA SER A 148 -2.51 -2.46 7.70
C SER A 148 -2.54 -2.74 9.20
N GLU A 149 -2.75 -1.72 10.04
CA GLU A 149 -2.79 -1.87 11.50
C GLU A 149 -3.93 -2.77 11.97
N VAL A 150 -5.10 -2.68 11.33
CA VAL A 150 -6.28 -3.50 11.67
C VAL A 150 -6.11 -4.94 11.19
N THR A 151 -5.46 -5.13 10.04
CA THR A 151 -5.30 -6.45 9.40
C THR A 151 -4.01 -7.17 9.76
N ALA A 152 -3.05 -6.49 10.40
CA ALA A 152 -1.83 -7.08 10.90
C ALA A 152 -2.02 -7.68 12.29
N GLY A 153 -1.30 -8.79 12.54
CA GLY A 153 -1.21 -9.40 13.86
C GLY A 153 -2.45 -10.20 14.27
N LYS A 154 -2.46 -10.58 15.54
CA LYS A 154 -3.39 -11.56 16.14
C LYS A 154 -4.87 -11.15 16.10
N LYS A 155 -5.19 -9.88 15.80
CA LYS A 155 -6.57 -9.40 15.65
C LYS A 155 -7.20 -9.79 14.32
N ASN A 156 -6.38 -10.13 13.31
CA ASN A 156 -6.89 -10.67 12.06
C ASN A 156 -7.41 -12.11 12.30
N PRO A 157 -8.67 -12.43 11.97
CA PRO A 157 -9.26 -13.77 12.15
C PRO A 157 -8.48 -14.91 11.45
N ASN A 158 -7.67 -14.56 10.46
CA ASN A 158 -6.83 -15.47 9.69
C ASN A 158 -5.35 -15.46 10.11
N TYR A 159 -4.98 -14.72 11.17
CA TYR A 159 -3.61 -14.69 11.66
C TYR A 159 -3.17 -16.07 12.15
N GLY A 160 -2.06 -16.58 11.60
CA GLY A 160 -1.51 -17.90 11.94
C GLY A 160 -2.30 -19.09 11.39
N LYS A 161 -3.37 -18.87 10.61
CA LYS A 161 -4.10 -19.95 9.95
C LYS A 161 -3.52 -20.20 8.56
N SER A 162 -3.16 -21.44 8.28
CA SER A 162 -2.84 -21.90 6.92
C SER A 162 -4.13 -22.22 6.18
N HIS A 163 -4.19 -21.86 4.89
CA HIS A 163 -5.28 -22.31 4.02
C HIS A 163 -5.27 -23.83 3.92
N SER A 164 -6.46 -24.46 3.82
CA SER A 164 -6.56 -25.90 3.56
C SER A 164 -5.93 -26.25 2.22
N GLU A 165 -5.46 -27.48 2.07
CA GLU A 165 -4.87 -27.95 0.80
C GLU A 165 -5.83 -27.80 -0.37
N GLU A 166 -7.12 -28.05 -0.16
CA GLU A 166 -8.17 -27.85 -1.17
C GLU A 166 -8.29 -26.36 -1.57
N THR A 167 -8.22 -25.45 -0.60
CA THR A 167 -8.28 -24.01 -0.86
C THR A 167 -7.03 -23.54 -1.62
N LEU A 168 -5.85 -24.02 -1.21
CA LEU A 168 -4.58 -23.74 -1.89
C LEU A 168 -4.61 -24.27 -3.33
N ARG A 169 -5.18 -25.45 -3.54
CA ARG A 169 -5.36 -26.05 -4.87
C ARG A 169 -6.29 -25.20 -5.73
N ARG A 170 -7.46 -24.78 -5.23
CA ARG A 170 -8.39 -23.90 -5.99
C ARG A 170 -7.78 -22.54 -6.30
N ILE A 171 -6.99 -21.96 -5.40
CA ILE A 171 -6.24 -20.72 -5.65
C ILE A 171 -5.20 -20.94 -6.75
N SER A 172 -4.46 -22.05 -6.69
CA SER A 172 -3.46 -22.43 -7.70
C SER A 172 -4.09 -22.61 -9.08
N GLU A 173 -5.19 -23.37 -9.17
CA GLU A 173 -5.93 -23.63 -10.41
C GLU A 173 -6.51 -22.34 -11.02
N ASN A 174 -7.14 -21.49 -10.21
CA ASN A 174 -7.67 -20.20 -10.67
C ASN A 174 -6.56 -19.25 -11.13
N ASN A 175 -5.42 -19.23 -10.41
CA ASN A 175 -4.25 -18.45 -10.82
C ASN A 175 -3.61 -19.00 -12.09
N ALA A 176 -3.60 -20.33 -12.28
CA ALA A 176 -3.12 -20.97 -13.49
C ALA A 176 -4.02 -20.68 -14.70
N MET A 177 -5.34 -20.69 -14.53
CA MET A 177 -6.32 -20.37 -15.58
C MET A 177 -6.27 -18.90 -16.02
N LYS A 178 -6.08 -17.95 -15.10
CA LYS A 178 -6.02 -16.50 -15.43
C LYS A 178 -4.65 -16.03 -15.95
N ARG A 179 -3.64 -16.89 -15.97
CA ARG A 179 -2.24 -16.51 -16.24
C ARG A 179 -1.53 -17.14 -17.44
N PRO A 180 -2.04 -18.03 -18.31
CA PRO A 180 -1.18 -18.56 -19.39
C PRO A 180 -0.78 -17.44 -20.36
N GLU A 181 -1.76 -16.66 -20.82
CA GLU A 181 -1.56 -15.54 -21.74
C GLU A 181 -0.83 -14.37 -21.08
N VAL A 182 -1.20 -14.00 -19.86
CA VAL A 182 -0.53 -12.90 -19.12
C VAL A 182 0.92 -13.31 -18.86
N ARG A 183 1.20 -14.53 -18.39
CA ARG A 183 2.55 -15.03 -18.13
C ARG A 183 3.39 -15.10 -19.41
N GLN A 184 2.82 -15.45 -20.56
CA GLN A 184 3.51 -15.32 -21.85
C GLN A 184 3.80 -13.85 -22.20
N LYS A 185 2.85 -12.93 -21.98
CA LYS A 185 3.01 -11.48 -22.24
C LYS A 185 4.01 -10.77 -21.33
N ILE A 186 4.27 -11.26 -20.12
CA ILE A 186 5.22 -10.65 -19.15
C ILE A 186 6.48 -11.49 -18.85
N SER A 187 6.72 -12.58 -19.57
CA SER A 187 7.93 -13.41 -19.46
C SER A 187 8.85 -13.29 -20.67
N GLY A 188 10.08 -13.79 -20.53
CA GLY A 188 11.08 -13.73 -21.60
C GLY A 188 11.43 -12.30 -22.02
N GLU A 189 11.56 -12.09 -23.33
CA GLU A 189 11.94 -10.81 -23.94
C GLU A 189 10.82 -9.75 -23.92
N ASN A 190 9.56 -10.17 -23.81
CA ASN A 190 8.41 -9.29 -23.71
C ASN A 190 8.23 -8.66 -22.32
N SER A 191 8.94 -9.17 -21.31
CA SER A 191 8.95 -8.60 -19.96
C SER A 191 9.41 -7.14 -19.99
N PRO A 192 8.63 -6.17 -19.48
CA PRO A 192 8.95 -4.74 -19.57
C PRO A 192 10.35 -4.38 -19.08
N THR A 193 10.86 -5.11 -18.07
CA THR A 193 12.20 -4.91 -17.48
C THR A 193 13.33 -5.57 -18.27
N LYS A 194 13.02 -6.52 -19.16
CA LYS A 194 14.01 -7.23 -19.99
C LYS A 194 14.12 -6.68 -21.41
N ARG A 195 13.22 -5.78 -21.82
CA ARG A 195 13.31 -5.06 -23.10
C ARG A 195 14.67 -4.36 -23.21
N PRO A 196 15.39 -4.47 -24.35
CA PRO A 196 16.75 -3.96 -24.48
C PRO A 196 16.89 -2.49 -24.10
N GLU A 197 15.97 -1.64 -24.54
CA GLU A 197 15.98 -0.20 -24.25
C GLU A 197 15.78 0.12 -22.77
N VAL A 198 14.84 -0.57 -22.12
CA VAL A 198 14.54 -0.40 -20.69
C VAL A 198 15.72 -0.89 -19.85
N ARG A 199 16.31 -2.02 -20.24
CA ARG A 199 17.49 -2.59 -19.57
C ARG A 199 18.71 -1.67 -19.72
N GLN A 200 18.92 -1.04 -20.87
CA GLN A 200 19.95 -0.04 -21.07
C GLN A 200 19.71 1.21 -20.22
N LYS A 201 18.47 1.72 -20.13
CA LYS A 201 18.12 2.85 -19.27
C LYS A 201 18.38 2.57 -17.80
N ILE A 202 17.95 1.39 -17.30
CA ILE A 202 18.20 0.94 -15.94
C ILE A 202 19.72 0.79 -15.69
N SER A 203 20.45 0.18 -16.63
CA SER A 203 21.91 0.01 -16.51
C SER A 203 22.65 1.34 -16.43
N LYS A 204 22.31 2.32 -17.30
CA LYS A 204 22.87 3.68 -17.24
C LYS A 204 22.53 4.37 -15.91
N ALA A 205 21.28 4.24 -15.43
CA ALA A 205 20.82 4.87 -14.20
C ALA A 205 21.46 4.30 -12.93
N LEU A 206 21.83 3.02 -12.93
CA LEU A 206 22.45 2.31 -11.80
C LEU A 206 23.98 2.29 -11.86
N LYS A 207 24.60 2.62 -13.00
CA LYS A 207 26.06 2.62 -13.15
C LYS A 207 26.69 3.59 -12.13
N GLY A 208 27.58 3.06 -11.29
CA GLY A 208 28.30 3.84 -10.28
C GLY A 208 27.54 4.10 -8.97
N LYS A 209 26.24 3.76 -8.89
CA LYS A 209 25.48 3.93 -7.64
C LYS A 209 25.72 2.74 -6.71
N PRO A 210 26.12 2.97 -5.44
CA PRO A 210 26.20 1.89 -4.48
C PRO A 210 24.81 1.31 -4.24
N ALA A 211 24.71 -0.01 -4.14
CA ALA A 211 23.47 -0.64 -3.73
C ALA A 211 23.08 -0.12 -2.33
N TRP A 212 21.78 0.07 -2.08
CA TRP A 212 21.26 0.65 -0.83
C TRP A 212 21.64 -0.15 0.44
N ASN A 213 22.02 -1.41 0.26
CA ASN A 213 22.48 -2.35 1.29
C ASN A 213 24.01 -2.43 1.39
N LYS A 214 24.77 -1.65 0.62
CA LYS A 214 26.23 -1.62 0.69
C LYS A 214 26.66 -1.14 2.08
N GLY A 215 27.37 -2.00 2.82
CA GLY A 215 27.85 -1.70 4.17
C GLY A 215 26.84 -1.93 5.29
N LYS A 216 25.62 -2.42 5.00
CA LYS A 216 24.67 -2.84 6.03
C LYS A 216 24.89 -4.32 6.36
N PRO A 217 25.46 -4.67 7.54
CA PRO A 217 25.60 -6.06 7.92
C PRO A 217 24.22 -6.68 8.18
N HIS A 218 24.06 -7.97 7.88
CA HIS A 218 22.91 -8.73 8.34
C HIS A 218 22.84 -8.72 9.87
N SER A 219 21.63 -8.79 10.44
CA SER A 219 21.45 -8.98 11.88
C SER A 219 22.05 -10.33 12.32
N GLU A 220 22.46 -10.44 13.58
CA GLU A 220 23.01 -11.68 14.12
C GLU A 220 22.02 -12.85 14.01
N GLU A 221 20.73 -12.60 14.24
CA GLU A 221 19.67 -13.59 14.05
C GLU A 221 19.56 -14.07 12.59
N ALA A 222 19.67 -13.15 11.62
CA ALA A 222 19.64 -13.50 10.20
C ALA A 222 20.89 -14.29 9.78
N LYS A 223 22.07 -13.93 10.31
CA LYS A 223 23.31 -14.68 10.09
C LYS A 223 23.19 -16.10 10.65
N GLN A 224 22.61 -16.25 11.84
CA GLN A 224 22.40 -17.54 12.48
C GLN A 224 21.46 -18.43 11.67
N LYS A 225 20.29 -17.92 11.23
CA LYS A 225 19.35 -18.65 10.38
C LYS A 225 19.97 -19.09 9.04
N MET A 226 20.75 -18.23 8.40
CA MET A 226 21.47 -18.57 7.17
C MET A 226 22.54 -19.64 7.42
N SER A 227 23.27 -19.56 8.53
CA SER A 227 24.26 -20.56 8.93
C SER A 227 23.62 -21.93 9.17
N GLU A 228 22.53 -21.97 9.94
CA GLU A 228 21.77 -23.19 10.23
C GLU A 228 21.21 -23.83 8.95
N ALA A 229 20.67 -23.04 8.03
CA ALA A 229 20.15 -23.51 6.75
C ALA A 229 21.25 -24.05 5.80
N LEU A 230 22.47 -23.53 5.88
CA LEU A 230 23.61 -23.99 5.08
C LEU A 230 24.35 -25.17 5.72
N LYS A 231 24.16 -25.40 7.02
CA LYS A 231 24.83 -26.48 7.75
C LYS A 231 24.38 -27.84 7.20
N GLY A 232 25.34 -28.63 6.74
CA GLY A 232 25.10 -29.97 6.19
C GLY A 232 24.82 -30.02 4.69
N ASN A 233 24.55 -28.88 4.04
CA ASN A 233 24.34 -28.86 2.60
C ASN A 233 25.69 -28.95 1.86
N PRO A 234 25.91 -30.01 1.05
CA PRO A 234 27.15 -30.12 0.27
C PRO A 234 27.19 -28.99 -0.76
N ALA A 235 28.31 -28.29 -0.85
CA ALA A 235 28.53 -27.33 -1.92
C ALA A 235 28.44 -28.05 -3.28
N TRP A 236 27.85 -27.41 -4.28
CA TRP A 236 27.64 -27.99 -5.62
C TRP A 236 28.94 -28.45 -6.32
N ASN A 237 30.08 -27.90 -5.89
CA ASN A 237 31.42 -28.19 -6.38
C ASN A 237 32.18 -29.19 -5.48
N LYS A 238 31.53 -29.79 -4.48
CA LYS A 238 32.14 -30.80 -3.63
C LYS A 238 32.59 -31.98 -4.50
N GLY A 239 33.89 -32.28 -4.48
CA GLY A 239 34.50 -33.34 -5.28
C GLY A 239 34.84 -32.99 -6.72
N LYS A 240 34.55 -31.76 -7.20
CA LYS A 240 34.95 -31.32 -8.55
C LYS A 240 36.34 -30.66 -8.50
N PRO A 241 37.38 -31.20 -9.16
CA PRO A 241 38.69 -30.58 -9.18
C PRO A 241 38.66 -29.28 -10.01
N HIS A 242 39.44 -28.28 -9.58
CA HIS A 242 39.66 -27.08 -10.39
C HIS A 242 40.41 -27.43 -11.70
N SER A 243 40.08 -26.72 -12.79
CA SER A 243 40.84 -26.82 -14.04
C SER A 243 42.26 -26.29 -13.87
N GLU A 244 43.19 -26.76 -14.70
CA GLU A 244 44.59 -26.30 -14.67
C GLU A 244 44.71 -24.79 -14.89
N GLU A 245 43.93 -24.22 -15.80
CA GLU A 245 43.88 -22.77 -16.01
C GLU A 245 43.45 -22.01 -14.73
N THR A 246 42.47 -22.55 -14.00
CA THR A 246 41.99 -21.96 -12.74
C THR A 246 43.05 -22.06 -11.64
N LYS A 247 43.75 -23.20 -11.54
CA LYS A 247 44.87 -23.39 -10.60
C LYS A 247 45.99 -22.40 -10.88
N GLN A 248 46.31 -22.16 -12.16
CA GLN A 248 47.32 -21.17 -12.56
C GLN A 248 46.91 -19.75 -12.18
N LYS A 249 45.65 -19.35 -12.40
CA LYS A 249 45.14 -18.03 -11.98
C LYS A 249 45.24 -17.83 -10.46
N ILE A 250 44.83 -18.82 -9.68
CA ILE A 250 44.93 -18.79 -8.21
C ILE A 250 46.41 -18.71 -7.76
N SER A 251 47.29 -19.48 -8.38
CA SER A 251 48.73 -19.47 -8.10
C SER A 251 49.36 -18.10 -8.36
N ARG A 252 49.08 -17.50 -9.53
CA ARG A 252 49.55 -16.14 -9.88
C ARG A 252 49.05 -15.09 -8.89
N ALA A 253 47.78 -15.13 -8.52
CA ALA A 253 47.18 -14.15 -7.61
C ALA A 253 47.70 -14.26 -6.16
N ASN A 254 48.08 -15.46 -5.73
CA ASN A 254 48.61 -15.70 -4.39
C ASN A 254 50.15 -15.58 -4.31
N LYS A 255 50.84 -15.43 -5.45
CA LYS A 255 52.30 -15.31 -5.48
C LYS A 255 52.72 -14.02 -4.76
N GLY A 256 53.53 -14.17 -3.71
CA GLY A 256 54.05 -13.05 -2.91
C GLY A 256 53.16 -12.64 -1.72
N ARG A 257 51.95 -13.20 -1.56
CA ARG A 257 51.12 -12.95 -0.37
C ARG A 257 51.75 -13.64 0.86
N LYS A 258 52.21 -12.84 1.83
CA LYS A 258 52.66 -13.33 3.14
C LYS A 258 51.48 -13.32 4.11
N HIS A 259 51.28 -14.41 4.86
CA HIS A 259 50.34 -14.42 5.97
C HIS A 259 50.79 -13.45 7.08
N SER A 260 49.84 -12.88 7.82
CA SER A 260 50.14 -12.07 9.01
C SER A 260 50.85 -12.91 10.07
N GLU A 261 51.62 -12.27 10.94
CA GLU A 261 52.35 -12.97 12.01
C GLU A 261 51.42 -13.77 12.93
N GLU A 262 50.24 -13.22 13.25
CA GLU A 262 49.24 -13.88 14.08
C GLU A 262 48.71 -15.18 13.41
N THR A 263 48.38 -15.12 12.12
CA THR A 263 47.96 -16.30 11.35
C THR A 263 49.10 -17.30 11.20
N ARG A 264 50.34 -16.83 11.05
CA ARG A 264 51.54 -17.68 10.97
C ARG A 264 51.78 -18.41 12.29
N ARG A 265 51.58 -17.74 13.43
CA ARG A 265 51.64 -18.34 14.78
C ARG A 265 50.53 -19.37 14.97
N LYS A 266 49.27 -19.05 14.65
CA LYS A 266 48.13 -20.01 14.75
C LYS A 266 48.36 -21.27 13.90
N ASN A 267 48.82 -21.11 12.65
CA ASN A 267 49.15 -22.23 11.77
C ASN A 267 50.37 -23.03 12.26
N SER A 268 51.28 -22.41 13.03
CA SER A 268 52.39 -23.10 13.70
C SER A 268 51.92 -23.89 14.93
N LYS A 269 50.95 -23.37 15.71
CA LYS A 269 50.33 -24.07 16.86
C LYS A 269 49.71 -25.40 16.43
N VAL A 270 48.95 -25.40 15.34
CA VAL A 270 48.25 -26.58 14.81
C VAL A 270 49.23 -27.63 14.25
N LYS A 271 50.38 -27.21 13.71
CA LYS A 271 51.34 -28.11 13.05
C LYS A 271 52.25 -28.90 13.99
N LEU A 272 52.34 -28.52 15.27
CA LEU A 272 53.27 -29.13 16.23
C LEU A 272 52.58 -29.91 17.35
N GLY A 273 51.25 -29.79 17.52
CA GLY A 273 50.52 -30.49 18.59
C GLY A 273 50.94 -30.11 20.01
N MET A 274 51.75 -29.05 20.18
CA MET A 274 52.25 -28.55 21.47
C MET A 274 51.58 -27.22 21.81
N SER A 275 51.33 -26.97 23.10
CA SER A 275 50.89 -25.65 23.56
C SER A 275 51.99 -24.59 23.32
N PRO A 276 51.61 -23.31 23.13
CA PRO A 276 52.58 -22.23 22.93
C PRO A 276 53.63 -22.16 24.04
N GLU A 277 53.22 -22.39 25.28
CA GLU A 277 54.05 -22.34 26.48
C GLU A 277 55.09 -23.47 26.47
N ALA A 278 54.68 -24.69 26.08
CA ALA A 278 55.56 -25.84 25.99
C ALA A 278 56.62 -25.69 24.88
N LEU A 279 56.24 -25.09 23.74
CA LEU A 279 57.18 -24.83 22.65
C LEU A 279 58.22 -23.77 23.04
N THR A 280 57.82 -22.72 23.77
CA THR A 280 58.76 -21.70 24.27
C THR A 280 59.74 -22.28 25.29
N ILE A 281 59.27 -23.12 26.21
CA ILE A 281 60.14 -23.77 27.22
C ILE A 281 61.15 -24.69 26.53
N LEU A 282 60.71 -25.49 25.55
CA LEU A 282 61.60 -26.39 24.80
C LEU A 282 62.66 -25.61 23.99
N ILE A 283 62.27 -24.52 23.34
CA ILE A 283 63.22 -23.69 22.57
C ILE A 283 64.23 -23.03 23.51
N ASP A 284 63.79 -22.49 24.66
CA ASP A 284 64.69 -21.88 25.65
C ASP A 284 65.67 -22.91 26.21
N TRP A 285 65.20 -24.11 26.55
CA TRP A 285 66.05 -25.21 27.03
C TRP A 285 67.11 -25.60 25.99
N LEU A 286 66.73 -25.75 24.72
CA LEU A 286 67.66 -26.11 23.63
C LEU A 286 68.69 -25.01 23.36
N LEU A 287 68.30 -23.74 23.46
CA LEU A 287 69.22 -22.61 23.32
C LEU A 287 70.24 -22.59 24.48
N ARG A 288 69.80 -22.83 25.72
CA ARG A 288 70.68 -22.97 26.90
C ARG A 288 71.61 -24.17 26.79
N ALA A 289 71.16 -25.25 26.14
CA ALA A 289 71.98 -26.42 25.82
C ALA A 289 72.96 -26.19 24.65
N GLY A 290 73.12 -24.95 24.17
CA GLY A 290 74.10 -24.56 23.16
C GLY A 290 73.67 -24.83 21.71
N TRP A 291 72.39 -25.15 21.46
CA TRP A 291 71.93 -25.38 20.09
C TRP A 291 71.64 -24.08 19.36
N SER A 292 72.12 -23.97 18.11
CA SER A 292 71.80 -22.82 17.27
C SER A 292 70.33 -22.82 16.82
N LYS A 293 69.75 -21.62 16.64
CA LYS A 293 68.36 -21.45 16.15
C LYS A 293 68.11 -22.21 14.83
N THR A 294 69.10 -22.28 13.96
CA THR A 294 69.06 -23.04 12.69
C THR A 294 69.06 -24.55 12.91
N LYS A 295 69.80 -25.07 13.89
CA LYS A 295 69.78 -26.49 14.27
C LYS A 295 68.44 -26.89 14.88
N ILE A 296 67.90 -26.09 15.80
CA ILE A 296 66.60 -26.31 16.45
C ILE A 296 65.47 -26.35 15.41
N THR A 297 65.43 -25.36 14.52
CA THR A 297 64.40 -25.28 13.46
C THR A 297 64.48 -26.45 12.47
N ARG A 298 65.68 -26.93 12.14
CA ARG A 298 65.89 -28.10 11.27
C ARG A 298 65.39 -29.40 11.93
N GLU A 299 65.69 -29.62 13.20
CA GLU A 299 65.28 -30.84 13.90
C GLU A 299 63.79 -30.87 14.21
N LEU A 300 63.18 -29.73 14.58
CA LEU A 300 61.71 -29.60 14.70
C LEU A 300 61.00 -29.88 13.36
N ARG A 301 61.64 -29.56 12.23
CA ARG A 301 61.10 -29.84 10.89
C ARG A 301 61.23 -31.32 10.49
N LYS A 302 62.28 -32.00 10.95
CA LYS A 302 62.46 -33.45 10.77
C LYS A 302 61.45 -34.24 11.61
N SER A 303 61.26 -33.89 12.88
CA SER A 303 60.27 -34.55 13.74
C SER A 303 58.84 -34.41 13.22
N GLN A 304 58.50 -33.26 12.62
CA GLN A 304 57.24 -33.04 11.91
C GLN A 304 57.03 -34.02 10.74
N ASN A 305 58.07 -34.32 9.96
CA ASN A 305 57.97 -35.27 8.86
C ASN A 305 57.81 -36.71 9.36
N THR A 306 58.40 -37.05 10.51
CA THR A 306 58.28 -38.37 11.15
C THR A 306 56.88 -38.59 11.74
N ILE A 307 56.32 -37.61 12.47
CA ILE A 307 54.96 -37.68 13.03
C ILE A 307 53.92 -37.83 11.91
N ARG A 308 54.09 -37.10 10.81
CA ARG A 308 53.20 -37.17 9.63
C ARG A 308 53.29 -38.50 8.87
N LYS A 309 54.41 -39.22 9.00
CA LYS A 309 54.66 -40.52 8.35
C LYS A 309 54.14 -41.70 9.18
N TYR A 310 54.09 -41.59 10.51
CA TYR A 310 53.79 -42.71 11.40
C TYR A 310 52.53 -42.55 12.28
N ALA A 311 51.86 -41.40 12.30
CA ALA A 311 50.60 -41.20 13.03
C ALA A 311 49.64 -40.23 12.31
N PRO A 312 49.02 -40.63 11.18
CA PRO A 312 48.16 -39.75 10.37
C PRO A 312 46.83 -39.36 11.05
N HIS A 313 46.48 -39.96 12.19
CA HIS A 313 45.18 -39.76 12.86
C HIS A 313 45.21 -38.85 14.09
N VAL A 314 46.36 -38.26 14.46
CA VAL A 314 46.47 -37.40 15.66
C VAL A 314 46.24 -35.91 15.36
N SER A 315 45.97 -35.53 14.10
CA SER A 315 45.56 -34.16 13.74
C SER A 315 44.14 -34.09 13.19
N LYS A 316 43.14 -34.40 14.03
CA LYS A 316 41.77 -33.93 13.83
C LYS A 316 41.44 -32.90 14.89
#